data_AF-A0A2H1KQL1-F1
#
_entry.id   AF-A0A2H1KQL1-F1
#
_cell.length_a   1.000
_cell.length_b   1.000
_cell.length_c   1.000
_cell.angle_alpha   90.00
_cell.angle_beta   90.00
_cell.angle_gamma   90.00
#
_symmetry.space_group_name_H-M   'P 1'
#
loop_
_entity.id
_entity.type
_entity.pdbx_description
1 polymer ?
#
loop_
_entity_poly.entity_id
_entity_poly.type
_entity_poly.pdbx_seq_one_letter_code
_entity_poly.pdbx_strand_id
1 'polypeptide(L)'
;MSTEEFLSEHGLGGMDAVEAIDHLDQQAVDDRPSDLMASVYPDEVVLAGEAQEVTLDLPEEKSYVSIAPYVSTTHDCFYHSLTTCRGELANEKLDVQITDSATGDRVIDDQVTTFDNGFAGFWVPSDFEGTIDITHEGKSGSVGFSTAEDAATCITDLRLS
;
A
#
# COMPACT_ATOMS: atom_id res chain seq x y z
N MET A 1 -4.83 -27.00 4.48
CA MET A 1 -4.64 -26.45 5.84
C MET A 1 -5.80 -25.48 6.08
N SER A 2 -6.22 -25.26 7.33
CA SER A 2 -7.25 -24.23 7.60
C SER A 2 -6.67 -22.83 7.41
N THR A 3 -7.52 -21.82 7.25
CA THR A 3 -7.09 -20.41 7.17
C THR A 3 -6.26 -19.99 8.38
N GLU A 4 -6.68 -20.36 9.59
CA GLU A 4 -5.97 -20.01 10.83
C GLU A 4 -4.59 -20.66 10.93
N GLU A 5 -4.47 -21.94 10.52
CA GLU A 5 -3.18 -22.63 10.45
C GLU A 5 -2.26 -21.98 9.41
N PHE A 6 -2.78 -21.59 8.23
CA PHE A 6 -2.03 -20.89 7.19
C PHE A 6 -1.47 -19.57 7.71
N LEU A 7 -2.33 -18.73 8.30
CA LEU A 7 -1.91 -17.44 8.85
C LEU A 7 -0.85 -17.63 9.94
N SER A 8 -1.03 -18.62 10.82
CA SER A 8 -0.06 -18.90 11.88
C SER A 8 1.30 -19.37 11.36
N GLU A 9 1.33 -20.20 10.31
CA GLU A 9 2.57 -20.65 9.66
C GLU A 9 3.37 -19.48 9.08
N HIS A 10 2.67 -18.47 8.54
CA HIS A 10 3.27 -17.27 7.97
C HIS A 10 3.43 -16.10 8.96
N GLY A 11 3.24 -16.33 10.27
CA GLY A 11 3.43 -15.31 11.30
C GLY A 11 2.30 -14.27 11.42
N LEU A 12 1.18 -14.50 10.75
CA LEU A 12 -0.03 -13.66 10.71
C LEU A 12 -1.15 -14.18 11.62
N GLY A 13 -0.86 -15.19 12.45
CA GLY A 13 -1.84 -15.85 13.29
C GLY A 13 -2.57 -14.87 14.22
N GLY A 14 -3.91 -14.83 14.11
CA GLY A 14 -4.76 -13.96 14.92
C GLY A 14 -4.87 -12.51 14.44
N MET A 15 -4.19 -12.14 13.36
CA MET A 15 -4.32 -10.82 12.74
C MET A 15 -5.58 -10.76 11.86
N ASP A 16 -6.25 -9.61 11.84
CA ASP A 16 -7.21 -9.28 10.78
C ASP A 16 -6.52 -8.78 9.51
N ALA A 17 -7.30 -8.44 8.47
CA ALA A 17 -6.76 -7.95 7.20
C ALA A 17 -5.94 -6.65 7.35
N VAL A 18 -6.37 -5.74 8.22
CA VAL A 18 -5.71 -4.45 8.44
C VAL A 18 -4.36 -4.68 9.13
N GLU A 19 -4.37 -5.48 10.20
CA GLU A 19 -3.17 -5.83 10.94
C GLU A 19 -2.16 -6.60 10.06
N ALA A 20 -2.63 -7.52 9.21
CA ALA A 20 -1.79 -8.26 8.29
C ALA A 20 -1.15 -7.36 7.22
N ILE A 21 -1.91 -6.43 6.63
CA ILE A 21 -1.39 -5.46 5.66
C ILE A 21 -0.32 -4.58 6.31
N ASP A 22 -0.65 -3.96 7.45
CA ASP A 22 0.27 -3.05 8.15
C ASP A 22 1.56 -3.77 8.55
N HIS A 23 1.45 -5.02 9.03
CA HIS A 23 2.59 -5.84 9.40
C HIS A 23 3.50 -6.15 8.21
N LEU A 24 2.93 -6.62 7.10
CA LEU A 24 3.69 -7.07 5.93
C LEU A 24 4.30 -5.90 5.15
N ASP A 25 3.60 -4.77 4.98
CA ASP A 25 4.16 -3.64 4.21
C ASP A 25 5.37 -3.00 4.92
N GLN A 26 5.31 -2.95 6.26
CA GLN A 26 6.36 -2.40 7.11
C GLN A 26 7.50 -3.39 7.37
N GLN A 27 7.35 -4.66 6.99
CA GLN A 27 8.39 -5.65 7.18
C GLN A 27 9.63 -5.30 6.35
N ALA A 28 10.78 -5.27 7.03
CA ALA A 28 12.07 -5.03 6.41
C ALA A 28 12.30 -5.99 5.25
N VAL A 29 12.84 -5.49 4.14
CA VAL A 29 12.86 -6.23 2.88
C VAL A 29 13.69 -7.51 2.99
N ASP A 30 14.75 -7.50 3.78
CA ASP A 30 15.60 -8.67 4.04
C ASP A 30 14.93 -9.73 4.93
N ASP A 31 13.89 -9.35 5.67
CA ASP A 31 13.13 -10.25 6.55
C ASP A 31 11.89 -10.83 5.86
N ARG A 32 11.55 -10.39 4.64
CA ARG A 32 10.32 -10.80 3.95
C ARG A 32 10.33 -12.28 3.59
N PRO A 33 9.20 -12.99 3.78
CA PRO A 33 9.08 -14.39 3.41
C PRO A 33 9.23 -14.57 1.90
N SER A 34 10.04 -15.54 1.48
CA SER A 34 10.24 -15.87 0.07
C SER A 34 9.15 -16.75 -0.53
N ASP A 35 8.37 -17.40 0.34
CA ASP A 35 7.34 -18.40 0.05
C ASP A 35 5.91 -17.85 0.21
N LEU A 36 5.76 -16.56 0.51
CA LEU A 36 4.47 -15.89 0.64
C LEU A 36 4.37 -14.71 -0.32
N MET A 37 3.37 -14.76 -1.19
CA MET A 37 2.92 -13.61 -1.97
C MET A 37 1.73 -12.98 -1.28
N ALA A 38 1.76 -11.67 -1.09
CA ALA A 38 0.65 -10.92 -0.51
C ALA A 38 0.32 -9.73 -1.41
N SER A 39 -0.94 -9.65 -1.83
CA SER A 39 -1.46 -8.65 -2.75
C SER A 39 -2.70 -8.00 -2.18
N VAL A 40 -2.73 -6.67 -2.18
CA VAL A 40 -3.85 -5.87 -1.68
C VAL A 40 -4.75 -5.46 -2.84
N TYR A 41 -6.01 -5.88 -2.78
CA TYR A 41 -7.09 -5.48 -3.67
C TYR A 41 -7.97 -4.43 -2.96
N PRO A 42 -8.91 -3.77 -3.66
CA PRO A 42 -9.73 -2.72 -3.06
C PRO A 42 -10.52 -3.14 -1.82
N ASP A 43 -11.02 -4.38 -1.80
CA ASP A 43 -11.91 -4.95 -0.78
C ASP A 43 -11.34 -6.19 -0.07
N GLU A 44 -10.16 -6.68 -0.47
CA GLU A 44 -9.56 -7.89 0.10
C GLU A 44 -8.03 -7.87 0.06
N VAL A 45 -7.40 -8.63 0.97
CA VAL A 45 -5.99 -9.02 0.84
C VAL A 45 -5.90 -10.50 0.53
N VAL A 46 -5.19 -10.81 -0.54
CA VAL A 46 -4.96 -12.18 -1.00
C VAL A 46 -3.55 -12.59 -0.61
N LEU A 47 -3.46 -13.68 0.16
CA LEU A 47 -2.23 -14.27 0.68
C LEU A 47 -2.04 -15.64 0.02
N ALA A 48 -1.04 -15.78 -0.84
CA ALA A 48 -0.75 -17.00 -1.56
C ALA A 48 0.59 -17.61 -1.11
N GLY A 49 0.53 -18.80 -0.53
CA GLY A 49 1.70 -19.65 -0.28
C GLY A 49 1.94 -20.65 -1.42
N GLU A 50 2.84 -21.62 -1.23
CA GLU A 50 3.21 -22.57 -2.29
C GLU A 50 2.03 -23.46 -2.80
N ALA A 51 1.09 -23.81 -1.91
CA ALA A 51 0.04 -24.79 -2.20
C ALA A 51 -1.38 -24.33 -1.85
N GLN A 52 -1.52 -23.16 -1.23
CA GLN A 52 -2.79 -22.64 -0.74
C GLN A 52 -2.82 -21.13 -0.84
N GLU A 53 -4.02 -20.61 -1.09
CA GLU A 53 -4.36 -19.19 -1.06
C GLU A 53 -5.41 -18.96 0.03
N VAL A 54 -5.28 -17.83 0.72
CA VAL A 54 -6.20 -17.33 1.75
C VAL A 54 -6.54 -15.89 1.42
N THR A 55 -7.82 -15.57 1.48
CA THR A 55 -8.35 -14.22 1.34
C THR A 55 -8.83 -13.72 2.69
N LEU A 56 -8.52 -12.46 3.02
CA LEU A 56 -9.11 -11.74 4.14
C LEU A 56 -9.81 -10.48 3.63
N ASP A 57 -11.09 -10.34 3.95
CA ASP A 57 -11.88 -9.16 3.57
C ASP A 57 -11.40 -7.91 4.32
N LEU A 58 -11.28 -6.79 3.60
CA LEU A 58 -11.04 -5.48 4.20
C LEU A 58 -12.34 -4.93 4.81
N PRO A 59 -12.24 -4.00 5.78
CA PRO A 59 -13.42 -3.29 6.28
C PRO A 59 -14.11 -2.48 5.18
N GLU A 60 -15.44 -2.57 5.06
CA GLU A 60 -16.23 -1.93 3.99
C GLU A 60 -16.01 -0.41 3.84
N GLU A 61 -15.64 0.29 4.90
CA GLU A 61 -15.46 1.76 4.93
C GLU A 61 -14.02 2.22 4.69
N LYS A 62 -13.09 1.29 4.41
CA LYS A 62 -11.66 1.59 4.29
C LYS A 62 -11.03 0.91 3.09
N SER A 63 -10.13 1.62 2.45
CA SER A 63 -9.25 1.08 1.42
C SER A 63 -7.81 1.40 1.75
N TYR A 64 -6.91 0.49 1.37
CA TYR A 64 -5.48 0.68 1.53
C TYR A 64 -4.86 1.10 0.20
N VAL A 65 -4.14 2.21 0.22
CA VAL A 65 -3.40 2.73 -0.93
C VAL A 65 -1.94 2.84 -0.56
N SER A 66 -1.07 2.16 -1.31
CA SER A 66 0.37 2.21 -1.12
C SER A 66 1.03 3.01 -2.23
N ILE A 67 1.84 3.99 -1.84
CA ILE A 67 2.37 5.02 -2.72
C ILE A 67 3.90 4.92 -2.76
N ALA A 68 4.48 4.77 -3.95
CA ALA A 68 5.92 4.82 -4.16
C ALA A 68 6.27 5.92 -5.17
N PRO A 69 6.57 7.15 -4.69
CA PRO A 69 7.02 8.21 -5.57
C PRO A 69 8.43 7.93 -6.11
N TYR A 70 8.76 8.51 -7.27
CA TYR A 70 10.06 8.34 -7.89
C TYR A 70 10.59 9.64 -8.53
N VAL A 71 11.90 9.74 -8.65
CA VAL A 71 12.63 10.79 -9.37
C VAL A 71 13.13 10.26 -10.71
N SER A 72 13.77 9.09 -10.72
CA SER A 72 14.49 8.60 -11.90
C SER A 72 13.84 7.39 -12.56
N THR A 73 13.44 6.37 -11.79
CA THR A 73 12.86 5.13 -12.34
C THR A 73 11.66 4.66 -11.55
N THR A 74 10.67 4.11 -12.25
CA THR A 74 9.49 3.46 -11.69
C THR A 74 9.22 2.11 -12.36
N HIS A 75 8.18 1.42 -11.91
CA HIS A 75 7.63 0.22 -12.51
C HIS A 75 6.11 0.28 -12.50
N ASP A 76 5.49 -0.39 -13.46
CA ASP A 76 4.03 -0.52 -13.50
C ASP A 76 3.56 -1.44 -12.37
N CYS A 77 2.60 -0.98 -11.58
CA CYS A 77 2.00 -1.71 -10.46
C CYS A 77 0.54 -1.29 -10.33
N PHE A 78 -0.38 -2.25 -10.34
CA PHE A 78 -1.81 -1.96 -10.24
C PHE A 78 -2.35 -2.31 -8.85
N TYR A 79 -2.16 -3.55 -8.43
CA TYR A 79 -2.42 -4.00 -7.06
C TYR A 79 -1.12 -4.07 -6.27
N HIS A 80 -1.13 -3.51 -5.07
CA HIS A 80 0.08 -3.42 -4.25
C HIS A 80 0.52 -4.81 -3.82
N SER A 81 1.79 -5.14 -4.06
CA SER A 81 2.39 -6.36 -3.52
C SER A 81 3.20 -6.03 -2.27
N LEU A 82 2.70 -6.47 -1.12
CA LEU A 82 3.32 -6.25 0.18
C LEU A 82 4.68 -6.94 0.29
N THR A 83 4.86 -8.09 -0.38
CA THR A 83 6.08 -8.90 -0.23
C THR A 83 7.10 -8.70 -1.35
N THR A 84 6.72 -8.21 -2.53
CA THR A 84 7.64 -8.22 -3.70
C THR A 84 7.97 -6.86 -4.32
N CYS A 85 7.09 -5.86 -4.22
CA CYS A 85 7.32 -4.56 -4.86
C CYS A 85 8.42 -3.75 -4.15
N ARG A 86 9.19 -2.99 -4.94
CA ARG A 86 10.22 -2.05 -4.47
C ARG A 86 10.14 -0.72 -5.20
N GLY A 87 9.96 0.36 -4.45
CA GLY A 87 10.07 1.75 -4.89
C GLY A 87 11.51 2.25 -4.86
N GLU A 88 11.74 3.39 -5.52
CA GLU A 88 13.08 4.01 -5.62
C GLU A 88 13.52 4.64 -4.29
N LEU A 89 12.58 5.24 -3.55
CA LEU A 89 12.85 6.08 -2.38
C LEU A 89 12.64 5.30 -1.08
N ALA A 90 13.53 4.38 -0.75
CA ALA A 90 13.47 3.58 0.50
C ALA A 90 13.98 4.34 1.72
N ASN A 91 13.24 4.29 2.83
CA ASN A 91 13.57 4.98 4.08
C ASN A 91 13.72 6.51 3.97
N GLU A 92 13.00 7.12 3.02
CA GLU A 92 13.07 8.55 2.72
C GLU A 92 11.89 9.31 3.33
N LYS A 93 12.14 10.55 3.75
CA LYS A 93 11.09 11.42 4.30
C LYS A 93 10.28 12.09 3.19
N LEU A 94 8.97 12.01 3.32
CA LEU A 94 8.01 12.61 2.39
C LEU A 94 7.02 13.49 3.17
N ASP A 95 6.70 14.65 2.60
CA ASP A 95 5.50 15.40 3.00
C ASP A 95 4.37 14.97 2.05
N VAL A 96 3.30 14.38 2.60
CA VAL A 96 2.20 13.77 1.83
C VAL A 96 0.89 14.45 2.17
N GLN A 97 0.17 14.86 1.14
CA GLN A 97 -1.17 15.42 1.25
C GLN A 97 -2.13 14.64 0.36
N ILE A 98 -3.24 14.18 0.95
CA ILE A 98 -4.34 13.55 0.22
C ILE A 98 -5.57 14.44 0.37
N THR A 99 -6.08 14.91 -0.76
CA THR A 99 -7.23 15.81 -0.82
C THR A 99 -8.41 15.14 -1.51
N ASP A 100 -9.59 15.25 -0.93
CA ASP A 100 -10.86 14.81 -1.52
C ASP A 100 -11.20 15.70 -2.73
N SER A 101 -11.44 15.09 -3.89
CA SER A 101 -11.66 15.83 -5.13
C SER A 101 -13.05 16.50 -5.20
N ALA A 102 -14.03 15.99 -4.45
CA ALA A 102 -15.41 16.50 -4.46
C ALA A 102 -15.58 17.70 -3.51
N THR A 103 -14.94 17.65 -2.35
CA THR A 103 -15.08 18.65 -1.27
C THR A 103 -13.89 19.61 -1.20
N GLY A 104 -12.70 19.18 -1.62
CA GLY A 104 -11.44 19.89 -1.42
C GLY A 104 -10.87 19.75 -0.01
N ASP A 105 -11.46 18.90 0.83
CA ASP A 105 -11.00 18.67 2.20
C ASP A 105 -9.74 17.79 2.21
N ARG A 106 -8.81 18.11 3.12
CA ARG A 106 -7.61 17.29 3.34
C ARG A 106 -7.97 16.09 4.21
N VAL A 107 -7.79 14.90 3.66
CA VAL A 107 -7.98 13.62 4.35
C VAL A 107 -6.69 13.19 5.05
N ILE A 108 -5.54 13.44 4.42
CA ILE A 108 -4.20 13.23 4.98
C ILE A 108 -3.37 14.50 4.75
N ASP A 109 -2.59 14.91 5.74
CA ASP A 109 -1.63 16.02 5.67
C ASP A 109 -0.50 15.75 6.67
N ASP A 110 0.38 14.81 6.32
CA ASP A 110 1.35 14.21 7.24
C ASP A 110 2.76 14.17 6.64
N GLN A 111 3.75 14.23 7.52
CA GLN A 111 5.12 13.88 7.19
C GLN A 111 5.36 12.42 7.55
N VAL A 112 5.67 11.59 6.55
CA VAL A 112 5.93 10.16 6.69
C VAL A 112 7.35 9.81 6.29
N THR A 113 7.80 8.62 6.66
CA THR A 113 9.01 8.00 6.11
C THR A 113 8.57 6.76 5.35
N THR A 114 9.00 6.62 4.10
CA THR A 114 8.74 5.40 3.34
C THR A 114 9.37 4.20 4.04
N PHE A 115 8.75 3.03 3.90
CA PHE A 115 9.28 1.80 4.45
C PHE A 115 10.53 1.35 3.68
N ASP A 116 11.12 0.25 4.11
CA ASP A 116 12.33 -0.30 3.51
C ASP A 116 12.14 -0.73 2.04
N ASN A 117 10.89 -1.00 1.63
CA ASN A 117 10.53 -1.23 0.24
C ASN A 117 10.32 0.05 -0.59
N GLY A 118 10.45 1.24 -0.01
CA GLY A 118 10.24 2.51 -0.71
C GLY A 118 8.79 2.90 -0.97
N PHE A 119 7.84 2.25 -0.31
CA PHE A 119 6.43 2.64 -0.32
C PHE A 119 6.04 3.34 0.98
N ALA A 120 4.96 4.11 0.94
CA ALA A 120 4.23 4.60 2.10
C ALA A 120 2.76 4.22 1.96
N GLY A 121 2.23 3.50 2.96
CA GLY A 121 0.85 3.02 2.99
C GLY A 121 -0.10 3.98 3.70
N PHE A 122 -1.32 4.11 3.17
CA PHE A 122 -2.36 4.96 3.73
C PHE A 122 -3.71 4.25 3.73
N TRP A 123 -4.38 4.29 4.88
CA TRP A 123 -5.78 3.93 5.00
C TRP A 123 -6.64 5.16 4.72
N VAL A 124 -7.46 5.07 3.68
CA VAL A 124 -8.35 6.14 3.22
C VAL A 124 -9.79 5.62 3.16
N PRO A 125 -10.81 6.50 3.07
CA PRO A 125 -12.18 6.06 2.86
C PRO A 125 -12.31 5.21 1.57
N SER A 126 -13.21 4.22 1.61
CA SER A 126 -13.66 3.51 0.40
C SER A 126 -14.57 4.38 -0.47
N ASP A 127 -14.69 4.05 -1.76
CA ASP A 127 -15.47 4.81 -2.75
C ASP A 127 -15.11 6.31 -2.78
N PHE A 128 -13.81 6.58 -2.74
CA PHE A 128 -13.21 7.90 -2.65
C PHE A 128 -12.49 8.24 -3.95
N GLU A 129 -12.55 9.51 -4.37
CA GLU A 129 -11.73 10.07 -5.44
C GLU A 129 -10.91 11.25 -4.90
N GLY A 130 -9.59 11.20 -5.09
CA GLY A 130 -8.69 12.17 -4.49
C GLY A 130 -7.49 12.51 -5.35
N THR A 131 -6.76 13.52 -4.87
CA THR A 131 -5.43 13.88 -5.39
C THR A 131 -4.40 13.65 -4.29
N ILE A 132 -3.30 12.99 -4.65
CA ILE A 132 -2.12 12.82 -3.82
C ILE A 132 -1.09 13.84 -4.28
N ASP A 133 -0.63 14.68 -3.36
CA ASP A 133 0.50 15.58 -3.56
C ASP A 133 1.65 15.16 -2.65
N ILE A 134 2.85 15.00 -3.22
CA ILE A 134 4.06 14.63 -2.49
C ILE A 134 5.15 15.67 -2.72
N THR A 135 5.81 16.06 -1.63
CA THR A 135 7.05 16.86 -1.66
C THR A 135 8.19 16.09 -0.99
N HIS A 136 9.37 16.13 -1.61
CA HIS A 136 10.59 15.53 -1.08
C HIS A 136 11.81 16.29 -1.61
N GLU A 137 12.68 16.73 -0.70
CA GLU A 137 13.92 17.48 -1.02
C GLU A 137 13.73 18.66 -2.00
N GLY A 138 12.60 19.37 -1.90
CA GLY A 138 12.28 20.50 -2.76
C GLY A 138 11.76 20.14 -4.17
N LYS A 139 11.59 18.85 -4.47
CA LYS A 139 10.84 18.36 -5.63
C LYS A 139 9.41 18.06 -5.24
N SER A 140 8.50 18.13 -6.21
CA SER A 140 7.09 17.82 -5.98
C SER A 140 6.50 17.01 -7.13
N GLY A 141 5.44 16.27 -6.83
CA GLY A 141 4.64 15.55 -7.82
C GLY A 141 3.20 15.39 -7.32
N SER A 142 2.29 15.19 -8.27
CA SER A 142 0.86 15.10 -7.99
C SER A 142 0.22 14.04 -8.90
N VAL A 143 -0.71 13.27 -8.36
CA VAL A 143 -1.45 12.24 -9.11
C VAL A 143 -2.88 12.09 -8.56
N GLY A 144 -3.85 11.91 -9.45
CA GLY A 144 -5.21 11.55 -9.06
C GLY A 144 -5.33 10.05 -8.81
N PHE A 145 -6.19 9.65 -7.88
CA PHE A 145 -6.48 8.25 -7.60
C PHE A 145 -7.94 8.05 -7.17
N SER A 146 -8.37 6.80 -7.14
CA SER A 146 -9.69 6.39 -6.66
C SER A 146 -9.56 5.15 -5.77
N THR A 147 -10.57 4.88 -4.95
CA THR A 147 -10.75 3.64 -4.18
C THR A 147 -12.08 2.95 -4.50
N ALA A 148 -12.58 3.13 -5.73
CA ALA A 148 -13.68 2.34 -6.27
C ALA A 148 -13.33 0.85 -6.40
N GLU A 149 -14.33 0.00 -6.62
CA GLU A 149 -14.22 -1.48 -6.61
C GLU A 149 -13.14 -2.07 -7.54
N ASP A 150 -12.75 -1.37 -8.62
CA ASP A 150 -11.72 -1.80 -9.57
C ASP A 150 -10.47 -0.90 -9.58
N ALA A 151 -10.32 -0.04 -8.57
CA ALA A 151 -9.25 0.93 -8.51
C ALA A 151 -7.89 0.32 -8.14
N ALA A 152 -6.83 0.98 -8.57
CA ALA A 152 -5.46 0.60 -8.22
C ALA A 152 -5.21 0.86 -6.73
N THR A 153 -4.62 -0.12 -6.04
CA THR A 153 -4.14 0.03 -4.65
C THR A 153 -2.65 0.38 -4.60
N CYS A 154 -1.96 0.37 -5.75
CA CYS A 154 -0.54 0.67 -5.91
C CYS A 154 -0.37 1.93 -6.75
N ILE A 155 0.24 2.98 -6.17
CA ILE A 155 0.47 4.26 -6.86
C ILE A 155 1.97 4.43 -7.10
N THR A 156 2.43 4.05 -8.29
CA THR A 156 3.84 4.18 -8.72
C THR A 156 4.04 5.22 -9.82
N ASP A 157 2.94 5.80 -10.35
CA ASP A 157 2.93 6.82 -11.40
C ASP A 157 3.09 8.26 -10.87
N LEU A 158 3.76 8.42 -9.73
CA LEU A 158 3.99 9.72 -9.10
C LEU A 158 5.46 10.14 -9.24
N ARG A 159 5.76 10.90 -10.30
CA ARG A 159 7.10 11.45 -10.53
C ARG A 159 7.31 12.78 -9.81
N LEU A 160 8.41 12.90 -9.10
CA LEU A 160 8.87 14.13 -8.44
C LEU A 160 9.86 14.89 -9.34
N SER A 161 9.61 16.20 -9.52
CA SER A 161 10.48 17.10 -10.30
C SER A 161 10.62 18.49 -9.71
#